data_AF-A0AAV4CW20-F1
#
_entry.id   AF-A0AAV4CW20-F1
#
_cell.length_a   1.000
_cell.length_b   1.000
_cell.length_c   1.000
_cell.angle_alpha   90.00
_cell.angle_beta   90.00
_cell.angle_gamma   90.00
#
_symmetry.space_group_name_H-M   'P 1'
#
loop_
_entity.id
_entity.type
_entity.pdbx_description
1 polymer ?
#
loop_
_entity_poly.entity_id
_entity_poly.type
_entity_poly.pdbx_seq_one_letter_code
_entity_poly.pdbx_strand_id
1 'polypeptide(L)'
;MSDVNCVVDNARSKLVYEKPAELNLTKRDVAFNISSYDSNQDNATFEMVKNGEVVGSHQSQPFPKGALKQTGIEVTAVSCIVKLKKNSPIDLNEYF
;
A
#
# COMPACT_ATOMS: atom_id res chain seq x y z
N MET A 1 4.07 -13.21 -10.39
CA MET A 1 3.80 -12.21 -9.34
C MET A 1 2.30 -12.05 -9.29
N SER A 2 1.67 -12.28 -8.14
CA SER A 2 0.22 -12.13 -8.01
C SER A 2 -0.08 -10.72 -7.52
N ASP A 3 -0.89 -10.00 -8.29
CA ASP A 3 -1.43 -8.72 -7.87
C ASP A 3 -2.36 -8.93 -6.67
N VAL A 4 -2.20 -8.11 -5.64
CA VAL A 4 -2.92 -8.25 -4.37
C VAL A 4 -4.07 -7.28 -4.37
N ASN A 5 -5.26 -7.79 -4.05
CA ASN A 5 -6.44 -6.95 -3.96
C ASN A 5 -6.26 -5.84 -2.92
N CYS A 6 -6.46 -4.60 -3.36
CA CYS A 6 -6.39 -3.39 -2.56
C CYS A 6 -7.82 -2.88 -2.30
N VAL A 7 -8.25 -2.92 -1.05
CA VAL A 7 -9.51 -2.29 -0.64
C VAL A 7 -9.21 -0.91 -0.06
N VAL A 8 -9.78 0.12 -0.68
CA VAL A 8 -9.55 1.51 -0.30
C VAL A 8 -10.58 1.99 0.72
N ASP A 9 -10.12 2.47 1.88
CA ASP A 9 -10.92 3.23 2.83
C ASP A 9 -10.51 4.71 2.77
N ASN A 10 -11.13 5.40 1.81
CA ASN A 10 -10.83 6.79 1.49
C ASN A 10 -11.08 7.75 2.67
N ALA A 11 -12.15 7.51 3.44
CA ALA A 11 -12.56 8.34 4.57
C ALA A 11 -11.56 8.25 5.73
N ARG A 12 -11.05 7.04 6.02
CA ARG A 12 -10.07 6.83 7.09
C ARG A 12 -8.62 6.92 6.61
N SER A 13 -8.40 7.22 5.34
CA SER A 13 -7.08 7.29 4.70
C SER A 13 -6.29 5.99 4.92
N LYS A 14 -6.89 4.85 4.58
CA LYS A 14 -6.26 3.52 4.71
C LYS A 14 -6.40 2.72 3.43
N LEU A 15 -5.40 1.87 3.21
CA LEU A 15 -5.41 0.83 2.19
C LEU A 15 -5.35 -0.52 2.90
N VAL A 16 -6.23 -1.44 2.53
CA VAL A 16 -6.34 -2.77 3.14
C VAL A 16 -6.03 -3.79 2.06
N TYR A 17 -4.89 -4.45 2.21
CA TYR A 17 -4.45 -5.52 1.33
C TYR A 17 -4.81 -6.86 1.95
N GLU A 18 -5.32 -7.77 1.12
CA GLU A 18 -5.59 -9.14 1.56
C GLU A 18 -4.28 -9.87 1.90
N LYS A 19 -4.25 -10.54 3.05
CA LYS A 19 -3.12 -11.38 3.45
C LYS A 19 -3.43 -12.84 3.08
N PRO A 20 -2.53 -13.54 2.37
CA PRO A 20 -2.69 -14.98 2.14
C PRO A 20 -2.86 -15.73 3.48
N ALA A 21 -3.92 -16.53 3.59
CA ALA A 21 -4.28 -17.22 4.83
C ALA A 21 -3.19 -18.19 5.31
N GLU A 22 -2.48 -18.81 4.37
CA GLU A 22 -1.43 -19.81 4.62
C GLU A 22 -0.09 -19.18 5.06
N LEU A 23 0.07 -17.86 4.92
CA LEU A 23 1.31 -17.16 5.23
C LEU A 23 1.23 -16.42 6.57
N ASN A 24 2.13 -16.76 7.49
CA ASN A 24 2.32 -16.00 8.72
C ASN A 24 3.21 -14.77 8.46
N LEU A 25 2.65 -13.74 7.85
CA LEU A 25 3.35 -12.46 7.63
C LEU A 25 3.33 -11.60 8.90
N THR A 26 4.43 -10.91 9.12
CA THR A 26 4.60 -9.91 10.16
C THR A 26 4.81 -8.54 9.54
N LYS A 27 4.82 -7.48 10.35
CA LYS A 27 5.10 -6.13 9.87
C LYS A 27 6.44 -5.99 9.12
N ARG A 28 7.43 -6.83 9.42
CA ARG A 28 8.75 -6.82 8.74
C ARG A 28 8.70 -7.44 7.34
N ASP A 29 7.70 -8.26 7.10
CA ASP A 29 7.45 -8.94 5.82
C ASP A 29 6.65 -8.05 4.86
N VAL A 30 6.36 -6.80 5.22
CA VAL A 30 5.50 -5.89 4.45
C VAL A 30 6.19 -4.55 4.26
N ALA A 31 6.24 -4.09 3.01
CA ALA A 31 6.77 -2.79 2.63
C ALA A 31 5.71 -1.98 1.90
N PHE A 32 5.70 -0.67 2.14
CA PHE A 32 4.95 0.28 1.34
C PHE A 32 5.86 1.48 1.07
N ASN A 33 6.12 1.73 -0.21
CA ASN A 33 7.08 2.74 -0.65
C ASN A 33 6.36 3.74 -1.54
N ILE A 34 6.61 5.02 -1.32
CA ILE A 34 6.18 6.10 -2.22
C ILE A 34 7.44 6.63 -2.90
N SER A 35 7.47 6.59 -4.23
CA SER A 35 8.59 7.01 -5.07
C SER A 35 8.14 8.05 -6.09
N SER A 36 9.08 8.86 -6.57
CA SER A 36 8.81 9.81 -7.67
C SER A 36 8.54 9.01 -8.94
N TYR A 37 7.39 9.24 -9.58
CA TYR A 37 7.09 8.71 -10.90
C TYR A 37 7.64 9.65 -11.98
N ASP A 38 7.36 10.95 -11.84
CA ASP A 38 7.93 12.02 -12.68
C ASP A 38 8.19 13.31 -11.86
N SER A 39 8.30 14.45 -12.53
CA SER A 39 8.54 15.75 -11.88
C SER A 39 7.42 16.20 -10.94
N ASN A 40 6.17 15.82 -11.23
CA ASN A 40 4.96 16.30 -10.55
C ASN A 40 4.12 15.18 -9.92
N GLN A 41 4.47 13.92 -10.15
CA GLN A 41 3.74 12.76 -9.67
C GLN A 41 4.63 11.81 -8.88
N ASP A 42 4.03 11.19 -7.88
CA ASP A 42 4.56 10.04 -7.16
C ASP A 42 3.73 8.79 -7.51
N ASN A 43 4.30 7.61 -7.32
CA ASN A 43 3.59 6.34 -7.32
C ASN A 43 3.86 5.60 -5.99
N ALA A 44 2.97 4.69 -5.62
CA ALA A 44 3.15 3.85 -4.45
C ALA A 44 3.20 2.37 -4.81
N THR A 45 4.13 1.65 -4.18
CA THR A 45 4.26 0.20 -4.31
C THR A 45 4.11 -0.44 -2.94
N PHE A 46 3.17 -1.38 -2.85
CA PHE A 46 3.01 -2.29 -1.72
C PHE A 46 3.62 -3.64 -2.06
N GLU A 47 4.38 -4.23 -1.14
CA GLU A 47 4.97 -5.56 -1.30
C GLU A 47 4.86 -6.37 -0.01
N MET A 48 4.56 -7.65 -0.18
CA MET A 48 4.66 -8.68 0.85
C MET A 48 5.81 -9.61 0.49
N VAL A 49 6.81 -9.72 1.37
CA VAL A 49 8.01 -10.52 1.18
C VAL A 49 8.09 -11.58 2.26
N LYS A 50 8.16 -12.86 1.87
CA LYS A 50 8.39 -13.96 2.81
C LYS A 50 9.57 -14.79 2.35
N ASN A 51 10.51 -15.06 3.27
CA ASN A 51 11.71 -15.86 2.99
C ASN A 51 12.53 -15.36 1.78
N GLY A 52 12.50 -14.04 1.51
CA GLY A 52 13.20 -13.43 0.38
C GLY A 52 12.40 -13.41 -0.94
N GLU A 53 11.20 -13.97 -0.98
CA GLU A 53 10.34 -13.98 -2.16
C GLU A 53 9.16 -13.03 -2.01
N VAL A 54 8.83 -12.29 -3.09
CA VAL A 54 7.64 -11.45 -3.13
C VAL A 54 6.42 -12.32 -3.37
N VAL A 55 5.61 -12.49 -2.34
CA VAL A 55 4.39 -13.32 -2.36
C VAL A 55 3.16 -12.55 -2.82
N GLY A 56 3.26 -11.22 -2.86
CA GLY A 56 2.21 -10.35 -3.38
C GLY A 56 2.68 -8.91 -3.48
N SER A 57 2.20 -8.20 -4.48
CA SER A 57 2.47 -6.77 -4.66
C SER A 57 1.25 -6.06 -5.22
N HIS A 58 1.23 -4.75 -5.08
CA HIS A 58 0.26 -3.87 -5.71
C HIS A 58 0.93 -2.53 -5.99
N GLN A 59 0.66 -1.96 -7.17
CA GLN A 59 1.19 -0.65 -7.56
C GLN A 59 0.05 0.30 -7.86
N SER A 60 0.09 1.49 -7.27
CA SER A 60 -0.90 2.54 -7.54
C SER A 60 -0.71 3.15 -8.93
N GLN A 61 -1.75 3.80 -9.43
CA GLN A 61 -1.61 4.81 -10.47
C GLN A 61 -0.77 6.00 -9.94
N PRO A 62 -0.13 6.78 -10.82
CA PRO A 62 0.54 8.01 -10.43
C PRO A 62 -0.45 9.02 -9.80
N PHE A 63 -0.06 9.63 -8.69
CA PHE A 63 -0.82 10.66 -7.97
C PHE A 63 0.03 11.91 -7.76
N PRO A 64 -0.57 13.08 -7.46
CA PRO A 64 0.19 14.31 -7.27
C PRO A 64 1.30 14.18 -6.21
N LYS A 65 2.48 14.68 -6.54
CA LYS A 65 3.67 14.56 -5.70
C LYS A 65 3.45 15.13 -4.30
N GLY A 66 3.87 14.38 -3.27
CA GLY A 66 3.71 14.75 -1.86
C GLY A 66 2.28 14.71 -1.32
N ALA A 67 1.29 14.30 -2.14
CA ALA A 67 -0.11 14.24 -1.72
C ALA A 67 -0.36 13.20 -0.62
N LEU A 68 0.47 12.15 -0.54
CA LEU A 68 0.37 11.09 0.45
C LEU A 68 1.63 10.98 1.29
N LYS A 69 1.43 10.61 2.56
CA LYS A 69 2.51 10.19 3.46
C LYS A 69 2.08 8.96 4.24
N GLN A 70 2.90 7.92 4.26
CA GLN A 70 2.67 6.78 5.14
C GLN A 70 2.83 7.19 6.60
N THR A 71 1.85 6.82 7.43
CA THR A 71 1.86 7.04 8.88
C THR A 71 2.02 5.75 9.68
N GLY A 72 1.67 4.60 9.09
CA GLY A 72 1.88 3.31 9.75
C GLY A 72 1.51 2.13 8.87
N ILE A 73 1.97 0.96 9.31
CA ILE A 73 1.59 -0.35 8.76
C ILE A 73 1.19 -1.24 9.94
N GLU A 74 0.09 -1.94 9.77
CA GLU A 74 -0.46 -2.92 10.71
C GLU A 74 -0.72 -4.23 9.95
N VAL A 75 -0.38 -5.36 10.54
CA VAL A 75 -0.60 -6.68 9.96
C VAL A 75 -1.49 -7.46 10.91
N THR A 76 -2.62 -7.94 10.39
CA THR A 76 -3.61 -8.74 11.12
C THR A 76 -3.56 -10.19 10.65
N ALA A 77 -4.42 -11.04 11.22
CA ALA A 77 -4.54 -12.44 10.79
C ALA A 77 -4.95 -12.60 9.32
N VAL A 78 -5.63 -11.62 8.72
CA VAL A 78 -6.24 -11.70 7.38
C VAL A 78 -5.88 -10.55 6.44
N SER A 79 -5.25 -9.49 6.94
CA SER A 79 -4.99 -8.29 6.14
C SER A 79 -3.74 -7.54 6.55
N CYS A 80 -3.18 -6.79 5.59
CA CYS A 80 -2.13 -5.81 5.78
C CYS A 80 -2.75 -4.42 5.56
N ILE A 81 -2.70 -3.57 6.59
CA ILE A 81 -3.33 -2.25 6.59
C ILE A 81 -2.25 -1.19 6.53
N VAL A 82 -2.23 -0.42 5.45
CA VAL A 82 -1.39 0.78 5.30
C VAL A 82 -2.21 1.99 5.72
N LYS A 83 -1.72 2.74 6.71
CA LYS A 83 -2.31 4.00 7.17
C LYS A 83 -1.59 5.16 6.50
N LEU A 84 -2.35 6.04 5.87
CA LEU A 84 -1.85 7.18 5.13
C LEU A 84 -2.35 8.49 5.77
N LYS A 85 -1.62 9.57 5.48
CA LYS A 85 -2.08 10.94 5.67
C LYS A 85 -2.17 11.58 4.29
N LYS A 86 -3.31 12.19 4.00
CA LYS A 86 -3.50 13.05 2.82
C LYS A 86 -3.02 14.45 3.14
N ASN A 87 -2.03 14.92 2.40
CA ASN A 87 -1.56 16.31 2.47
C ASN A 87 -2.24 17.19 1.42
N SER A 88 -2.93 16.58 0.47
CA SER A 88 -3.67 17.24 -0.62
C SER A 88 -5.09 16.67 -0.71
N PRO A 89 -6.06 17.42 -1.28
CA PRO A 89 -7.42 16.92 -1.50
C PRO A 89 -7.45 15.92 -2.65
N ILE A 90 -7.16 14.65 -2.34
CA ILE A 90 -7.18 13.53 -3.28
C ILE A 90 -8.12 12.42 -2.82
N ASP A 91 -8.72 11.73 -3.78
CA ASP A 91 -9.46 10.50 -3.56
C ASP A 91 -8.53 9.30 -3.77
N LEU A 92 -8.41 8.43 -2.77
CA LEU A 92 -7.57 7.24 -2.87
C LEU A 92 -8.10 6.24 -3.90
N ASN A 93 -9.42 6.19 -4.13
CA ASN A 93 -10.02 5.24 -5.09
C ASN A 93 -9.65 5.54 -6.55
N GLU A 94 -9.19 6.75 -6.84
CA GLU A 94 -8.73 7.12 -8.18
C GLU A 94 -7.35 6.53 -8.51
N TYR A 95 -6.59 6.13 -7.49
CA TYR A 95 -5.19 5.72 -7.64
C TYR A 95 -4.88 4.31 -7.15
N PHE A 96 -5.69 3.75 -6.26
CA PHE A 96 -5.49 2.44 -5.63
C PHE A 96 -6.76 1.60 -5.77
#